data_AF-S5XV92-F1
#
_entry.id   AF-S5XV92-F1
#
_cell.length_a   1.000
_cell.length_b   1.000
_cell.length_c   1.000
_cell.angle_alpha   90.00
_cell.angle_beta   90.00
_cell.angle_gamma   90.00
#
_symmetry.space_group_name_H-M   'P 1'
#
loop_
_entity.id
_entity.type
_entity.pdbx_description
1 polymer ?
#
loop_
_entity_poly.entity_id
_entity_poly.type
_entity_poly.pdbx_seq_one_letter_code
_entity_poly.pdbx_strand_id
1 'polypeptide(L)'
;MSDLDSRIGAMHRRDMAVAWAFVLGLWFSIIFVAWGTWSIAPNPLARTLLLIAGGVVLLFNTAAIVAMLRHYREDRDFMYGLDIKFLDAKRALKRGGPQ
;
A
#
# COMPACT_ATOMS: atom_id res chain seq x y z
N MET A 1 -15.72 -2.73 22.42
CA MET A 1 -14.95 -3.46 21.39
C MET A 1 -15.28 -2.96 19.98
N SER A 2 -16.50 -2.50 19.66
CA SER A 2 -16.87 -2.06 18.30
C SER A 2 -16.29 -0.73 17.81
N ASP A 3 -16.04 0.25 18.70
CA ASP A 3 -15.68 1.62 18.28
C ASP A 3 -14.20 1.79 17.94
N LEU A 4 -13.31 1.14 18.70
CA LEU A 4 -11.86 1.16 18.45
C LEU A 4 -11.51 0.46 17.13
N ASP A 5 -12.07 -0.74 16.89
CA ASP A 5 -11.85 -1.52 15.67
C ASP A 5 -12.37 -0.78 14.43
N SER A 6 -13.49 -0.06 14.57
CA SER A 6 -14.06 0.77 13.51
C SER A 6 -13.17 1.97 13.16
N ARG A 7 -12.58 2.63 14.16
CA ARG A 7 -11.67 3.77 13.96
C ARG A 7 -10.33 3.34 13.37
N ILE A 8 -9.78 2.21 13.80
CA ILE A 8 -8.54 1.64 13.24
C ILE A 8 -8.75 1.25 11.77
N GLY A 9 -9.87 0.61 11.43
CA GLY A 9 -10.21 0.28 10.05
C GLY A 9 -10.45 1.51 9.15
N ALA A 10 -10.93 2.62 9.69
CA ALA A 10 -11.09 3.88 8.97
C ALA A 10 -9.74 4.57 8.69
N MET A 11 -8.83 4.56 9.67
CA MET A 11 -7.47 5.12 9.53
C MET A 11 -6.67 4.34 8.47
N HIS A 12 -6.67 3.01 8.55
CA HIS A 12 -5.97 2.15 7.58
C HIS A 12 -6.48 2.33 6.13
N ARG A 13 -7.80 2.46 5.94
CA ARG A 13 -8.38 2.74 4.62
C ARG A 13 -7.97 4.11 4.09
N ARG A 14 -7.85 5.11 4.97
CA ARG A 14 -7.39 6.45 4.60
C ARG A 14 -5.93 6.45 4.18
N ASP A 15 -5.06 5.78 4.93
CA ASP A 15 -3.63 5.71 4.62
C ASP A 15 -3.39 4.98 3.29
N MET A 16 -4.11 3.88 3.05
CA MET A 16 -4.14 3.23 1.74
C MET A 16 -4.62 4.16 0.62
N ALA A 17 -5.70 4.91 0.84
CA ALA A 17 -6.24 5.82 -0.17
C ALA A 17 -5.25 6.94 -0.51
N VAL A 18 -4.56 7.49 0.50
CA VAL A 18 -3.52 8.51 0.30
C VAL A 18 -2.33 7.93 -0.46
N ALA A 19 -1.87 6.72 -0.11
CA ALA A 19 -0.79 6.05 -0.83
C ALA A 19 -1.12 5.84 -2.31
N TRP A 20 -2.33 5.39 -2.62
CA TRP A 20 -2.80 5.24 -4.00
C TRP A 20 -2.97 6.58 -4.72
N ALA A 21 -3.43 7.63 -4.02
CA ALA A 21 -3.51 8.97 -4.59
C ALA A 21 -2.13 9.50 -5.01
N PHE A 22 -1.09 9.26 -4.22
CA PHE A 22 0.29 9.61 -4.59
C PHE A 22 0.77 8.86 -5.83
N VAL A 23 0.50 7.54 -5.93
CA VAL A 23 0.85 6.74 -7.12
C VAL A 23 0.15 7.31 -8.36
N LEU A 24 -1.17 7.54 -8.28
CA LEU A 24 -1.93 8.10 -9.40
C LEU A 24 -1.44 9.50 -9.79
N GLY A 25 -1.14 10.36 -8.81
CA GLY A 25 -0.58 11.69 -9.07
C GLY A 25 0.75 11.63 -9.80
N LEU A 26 1.63 10.68 -9.45
CA LEU A 26 2.90 10.46 -10.13
C LEU A 26 2.68 9.96 -11.57
N TRP A 27 1.77 9.00 -11.77
CA TRP A 27 1.38 8.52 -13.09
C TRP A 27 0.93 9.65 -14.00
N PHE A 28 -0.01 10.49 -13.53
CA PHE A 28 -0.48 11.63 -14.30
C PHE A 28 0.63 12.64 -14.60
N SER A 29 1.51 12.92 -13.63
CA SER A 29 2.63 13.85 -13.83
C SER A 29 3.60 13.36 -14.89
N ILE A 30 4.01 12.09 -14.84
CA ILE A 30 4.95 11.52 -15.82
C ILE A 30 4.33 11.45 -17.22
N ILE A 31 3.07 11.02 -17.33
CA ILE A 31 2.37 10.98 -18.62
C ILE A 31 2.19 12.38 -19.19
N PHE A 32 1.82 13.35 -18.35
CA PHE A 32 1.65 14.74 -18.76
C PHE A 32 2.96 15.32 -19.31
N VAL A 33 4.08 15.11 -18.60
CA VAL A 33 5.39 15.56 -19.07
C VAL A 33 5.78 14.86 -20.37
N ALA A 34 5.57 13.54 -20.47
CA ALA A 34 5.83 12.78 -21.69
C ALA A 34 5.05 13.31 -22.89
N TRP A 35 3.78 13.63 -22.70
CA TRP A 35 2.93 14.19 -23.74
C TRP A 35 3.35 15.61 -24.11
N GLY A 36 3.55 16.49 -23.12
CA GLY A 36 3.91 17.88 -23.35
C GLY A 36 5.29 18.06 -24.00
N THR A 37 6.21 17.14 -23.75
CA THR A 37 7.57 17.19 -24.31
C THR A 37 7.73 16.43 -25.62
N TRP A 38 6.72 15.68 -26.07
CA TRP A 38 6.84 14.76 -27.21
C TRP A 38 7.28 15.45 -28.52
N SER A 39 6.70 16.61 -28.82
CA SER A 39 6.98 17.39 -30.03
C SER A 39 8.30 18.16 -29.98
N ILE A 40 8.78 18.51 -28.77
CA ILE A 40 10.02 19.28 -28.56
C ILE A 40 11.24 18.38 -28.27
N ALA A 41 11.02 17.09 -28.04
CA ALA A 41 12.11 16.13 -27.89
C ALA A 41 12.97 16.09 -29.17
N PRO A 42 14.29 16.32 -29.06
CA PRO A 42 15.13 16.69 -30.21
C PRO A 42 15.40 15.55 -31.20
N ASN A 43 15.29 14.29 -30.76
CA ASN A 43 15.52 13.12 -31.58
C ASN A 43 14.77 11.89 -31.06
N PRO A 44 14.64 10.81 -31.86
CA PRO A 44 13.97 9.59 -31.43
C PRO A 44 14.58 8.95 -30.18
N LEU A 45 15.90 9.04 -30.01
CA LEU A 45 16.60 8.49 -28.84
C LEU A 45 16.14 9.18 -27.55
N ALA A 46 16.00 10.51 -27.55
CA ALA A 46 15.49 11.27 -26.42
C ALA A 46 14.07 10.85 -26.04
N ARG A 47 13.20 10.59 -27.03
CA ARG A 47 11.84 10.07 -26.79
C ARG A 47 11.88 8.68 -26.15
N THR A 48 12.73 7.79 -26.66
CA THR A 48 12.90 6.45 -26.10
C THR A 48 13.41 6.51 -24.66
N LEU A 49 14.41 7.35 -24.37
CA LEU A 49 14.91 7.55 -23.02
C LEU A 49 13.83 8.11 -22.08
N LEU A 50 13.05 9.07 -22.55
CA LEU A 50 11.94 9.63 -21.78
C LEU A 50 10.92 8.55 -21.41
N LEU A 51 10.54 7.68 -22.37
CA LEU A 51 9.60 6.60 -22.13
C LEU A 51 10.16 5.53 -21.18
N ILE A 52 11.42 5.12 -21.37
CA ILE A 52 12.06 4.12 -20.52
C ILE A 52 12.24 4.66 -19.09
N ALA A 53 12.82 5.85 -18.94
CA ALA A 53 13.07 6.44 -17.63
C ALA A 53 11.75 6.72 -16.89
N GLY A 54 10.76 7.30 -17.59
CA GLY A 54 9.42 7.51 -17.03
C GLY A 54 8.77 6.19 -16.63
N GLY A 55 8.82 5.17 -17.50
CA GLY A 55 8.29 3.84 -17.22
C GLY A 55 8.96 3.17 -16.00
N VAL A 56 10.28 3.27 -15.89
CA VAL A 56 11.05 2.77 -14.74
C VAL A 56 10.61 3.45 -13.44
N VAL A 57 10.50 4.78 -13.44
CA VAL A 57 10.03 5.54 -12.26
C VAL A 57 8.63 5.07 -11.84
N LEU A 58 7.70 4.96 -12.79
CA LEU A 58 6.33 4.54 -12.51
C LEU A 58 6.27 3.10 -12.00
N LEU A 59 7.00 2.19 -12.62
CA LEU A 59 7.04 0.78 -12.26
C LEU A 59 7.58 0.59 -10.84
N PHE A 60 8.76 1.11 -10.55
CA PHE A 60 9.40 0.92 -9.24
C PHE A 60 8.66 1.65 -8.13
N ASN A 61 8.13 2.85 -8.39
CA ASN A 61 7.36 3.57 -7.38
C ASN A 61 6.05 2.84 -7.04
N THR A 62 5.33 2.36 -8.05
CA THR A 62 4.12 1.55 -7.85
C THR A 62 4.45 0.26 -7.10
N ALA A 63 5.53 -0.44 -7.48
CA ALA A 63 5.97 -1.66 -6.82
C ALA A 63 6.36 -1.42 -5.35
N ALA A 64 7.03 -0.31 -5.03
CA ALA A 64 7.39 0.05 -3.66
C ALA A 64 6.15 0.27 -2.78
N ILE A 65 5.14 0.97 -3.29
CA ILE A 65 3.87 1.16 -2.59
C ILE A 65 3.14 -0.17 -2.42
N VAL A 66 3.08 -1.01 -3.46
CA VAL A 66 2.49 -2.36 -3.35
C VAL A 66 3.22 -3.21 -2.32
N ALA A 67 4.56 -3.16 -2.28
CA ALA A 67 5.36 -3.87 -1.29
C ALA A 67 5.10 -3.35 0.13
N MET A 68 5.02 -2.03 0.31
CA MET A 68 4.65 -1.40 1.59
C MET A 68 3.26 -1.89 2.05
N LEU A 69 2.27 -1.86 1.17
CA LEU A 69 0.90 -2.29 1.47
C LEU A 69 0.80 -3.81 1.70
N ARG A 70 1.61 -4.62 1.01
CA ARG A 70 1.67 -6.07 1.20
C ARG A 70 2.34 -6.44 2.51
N HIS A 71 3.45 -5.81 2.85
CA HIS A 71 4.14 -6.04 4.11
C HIS A 71 3.26 -5.71 5.32
N TYR A 72 2.42 -4.67 5.21
CA TYR A 72 1.37 -4.34 6.18
C TYR A 72 0.35 -5.48 6.41
N ARG A 73 0.14 -6.37 5.43
CA ARG A 73 -0.75 -7.54 5.57
C ARG A 73 -0.03 -8.73 6.19
N GLU A 74 1.24 -8.94 5.84
CA GLU A 74 2.08 -10.03 6.38
C GLU A 74 2.39 -9.81 7.88
N ASP A 75 2.66 -8.58 8.33
CA ASP A 75 2.86 -8.28 9.76
C ASP A 75 1.57 -8.44 10.60
N ARG A 76 0.40 -8.27 9.95
CA ARG A 76 -0.91 -8.37 10.57
C ARG A 76 -1.26 -9.81 10.98
N ASP A 77 -0.86 -10.79 10.17
CA ASP A 77 -1.13 -12.21 10.42
C ASP A 77 -0.27 -12.77 11.56
N PHE A 78 0.93 -12.21 11.77
CA PHE A 78 1.76 -12.52 12.93
C PHE A 78 1.16 -11.95 14.23
N MET A 79 0.73 -10.68 14.22
CA MET A 79 0.21 -10.01 15.42
C MET A 79 -1.15 -10.56 15.88
N TYR A 80 -2.11 -10.77 14.97
CA TYR A 80 -3.43 -11.31 15.35
C TYR A 80 -3.43 -12.81 15.63
N GLY A 81 -2.50 -13.56 15.05
CA GLY A 81 -2.32 -14.98 15.40
C GLY A 81 -1.94 -15.17 16.88
N LEU A 82 -1.21 -14.22 17.46
CA LEU A 82 -0.83 -14.24 18.88
C LEU A 82 -2.00 -13.82 19.79
N ASP A 83 -2.71 -12.75 19.43
CA ASP A 83 -3.87 -12.27 20.21
C ASP A 83 -5.03 -13.28 20.25
N ILE A 84 -5.31 -13.98 19.15
CA ILE A 84 -6.34 -15.04 19.11
C ILE A 84 -5.96 -16.18 20.05
N LYS A 85 -4.69 -16.60 20.08
CA LYS A 85 -4.19 -17.64 20.98
C LYS A 85 -4.32 -17.23 22.46
N PHE A 86 -4.06 -15.97 22.80
CA PHE A 86 -4.26 -15.47 24.17
C PHE A 86 -5.73 -15.36 24.57
N LEU A 87 -6.60 -14.95 23.65
CA LEU A 87 -8.06 -14.90 23.85
C LEU A 87 -8.65 -16.31 24.05
N ASP A 88 -8.20 -17.29 23.27
CA ASP A 88 -8.62 -18.69 23.42
C ASP A 88 -8.09 -19.31 24.71
N ALA A 89 -6.84 -19.02 25.11
CA ALA A 89 -6.31 -19.45 26.40
C ALA A 89 -7.12 -18.90 27.58
N LYS A 90 -7.54 -17.62 27.53
CA LYS A 90 -8.41 -17.02 28.54
C LYS A 90 -9.82 -17.63 28.54
N ARG A 91 -10.38 -17.96 27.38
CA ARG A 91 -11.68 -18.65 27.28
C ARG A 91 -11.62 -20.09 27.80
N ALA A 92 -10.54 -20.81 27.55
CA ALA A 92 -10.32 -22.16 28.08
C ALA A 92 -10.23 -22.15 29.61
N LEU A 93 -9.49 -21.19 30.19
CA LEU A 93 -9.45 -20.96 31.64
C LEU A 93 -10.83 -20.64 32.23
N LYS A 94 -11.65 -19.86 31.53
CA LYS A 94 -13.01 -19.52 31.97
C LYS A 94 -14.00 -20.69 31.86
N ARG A 95 -13.78 -21.62 30.92
CA ARG A 95 -14.62 -22.83 30.73
C ARG A 95 -14.20 -24.00 31.61
N GLY A 96 -12.96 -24.01 32.10
CA GLY A 96 -12.43 -24.99 33.06
C GLY A 96 -12.40 -24.50 34.51
N GLY A 97 -13.10 -23.41 34.83
CA GLY A 97 -13.22 -22.95 36.22
C GLY A 97 -13.92 -24.00 37.08
N PRO A 98 -13.36 -24.36 38.26
CA PRO A 98 -13.95 -25.38 39.12
C PRO A 98 -15.38 -24.99 39.51
N GLN A 99 -16.30 -25.94 39.39
CA GLN A 99 -17.64 -25.85 40.00
C GLN A 99 -17.53 -25.90 41.52
#